data_AF-A0A0B3AT58-F1
#
_entry.id   AF-A0A0B3AT58-F1
#
_cell.length_a   1.000
_cell.length_b   1.000
_cell.length_c   1.000
_cell.angle_alpha   90.00
_cell.angle_beta   90.00
_cell.angle_gamma   90.00
#
_symmetry.space_group_name_H-M   'P 1'
#
loop_
_entity.id
_entity.type
_entity.pdbx_description
1 polymer ?
#
loop_
_entity_poly.entity_id
_entity_poly.type
_entity_poly.pdbx_seq_one_letter_code
_entity_poly.pdbx_strand_id
1 'polypeptide(L)'
;MQREERAGSSHHEEPQGVHSRKKSRLWLYAGIGAAVLLLIAISASAYYWLTPGPYDKFAECLESKGAVMYGAMGWCEYTQGQKAMFGKSFKFIDYHEFTEYPEEYGEIKKTPTWIIGGKVYENTQSFEDLSRLTGCPLQ
;
A
#
# COMPACT_ATOMS: atom_id res chain seq x y z
N MET A 1 -91.75 27.73 -6.65
CA MET A 1 -90.59 27.03 -7.21
C MET A 1 -89.62 26.72 -6.08
N GLN A 2 -89.59 25.51 -5.55
CA GLN A 2 -88.39 24.93 -4.91
C GLN A 2 -88.51 23.41 -5.01
N ARG A 3 -87.57 22.79 -5.72
CA ARG A 3 -87.26 21.36 -5.67
C ARG A 3 -85.75 21.27 -5.60
N GLU A 4 -85.25 20.79 -4.47
CA GLU A 4 -83.86 20.37 -4.30
C GLU A 4 -83.59 19.17 -5.21
N GLU A 5 -82.43 19.14 -5.88
CA GLU A 5 -81.73 17.90 -6.21
C GLU A 5 -80.20 18.08 -6.04
N ARG A 6 -79.60 16.98 -5.57
CA ARG A 6 -78.25 16.75 -5.05
C ARG A 6 -77.15 16.68 -6.12
N ALA A 7 -75.92 16.59 -5.59
CA ALA A 7 -74.79 15.73 -6.01
C ALA A 7 -73.64 16.48 -6.67
N GLY A 8 -72.37 16.26 -6.34
CA GLY A 8 -71.75 15.33 -5.40
C GLY A 8 -70.29 15.75 -5.20
N SER A 9 -69.78 15.58 -3.98
CA SER A 9 -68.39 15.87 -3.64
C SER A 9 -67.49 14.77 -4.20
N SER A 10 -66.58 15.13 -5.10
CA SER A 10 -65.55 14.23 -5.61
C SER A 10 -64.51 13.97 -4.53
N HIS A 11 -64.55 12.78 -3.93
CA HIS A 11 -63.45 12.26 -3.13
C HIS A 11 -62.27 11.97 -4.07
N HIS A 12 -61.20 12.75 -3.92
CA HIS A 12 -59.88 12.38 -4.44
C HIS A 12 -59.28 11.33 -3.50
N GLU A 13 -59.12 10.11 -3.99
CA GLU A 13 -58.33 9.06 -3.33
C GLU A 13 -56.83 9.35 -3.52
N GLU A 14 -56.09 9.41 -2.42
CA GLU A 14 -54.63 9.46 -2.39
C GLU A 14 -54.08 8.03 -2.59
N PRO A 15 -53.12 7.78 -3.51
CA PRO A 15 -52.61 6.43 -3.70
C PRO A 15 -51.72 6.03 -2.53
N GLN A 16 -52.14 5.01 -1.79
CA GLN A 16 -51.38 4.42 -0.69
C GLN A 16 -50.05 3.83 -1.16
N GLY A 17 -48.98 4.18 -0.45
CA GLY A 17 -47.60 3.76 -0.69
C GLY A 17 -47.38 2.26 -0.52
N VAL A 18 -47.51 1.50 -1.61
CA VAL A 18 -47.14 0.08 -1.69
C VAL A 18 -45.82 -0.06 -2.46
N HIS A 19 -44.68 0.41 -1.92
CA HIS A 19 -43.37 -0.11 -2.38
C HIS A 19 -42.12 0.19 -1.51
N SER A 20 -42.16 0.05 -0.17
CA SER A 20 -40.96 0.31 0.66
C SER A 20 -40.26 -0.94 1.26
N ARG A 21 -40.96 -2.07 1.45
CA ARG A 21 -40.43 -3.19 2.27
C ARG A 21 -39.36 -4.06 1.60
N LYS A 22 -39.43 -4.30 0.28
CA LYS A 22 -38.44 -5.11 -0.46
C LYS A 22 -37.14 -4.35 -0.74
N LYS A 23 -37.23 -3.05 -1.04
CA LYS A 23 -36.05 -2.19 -1.24
C LYS A 23 -35.23 -2.06 0.05
N SER A 24 -35.88 -1.90 1.20
CA SER A 24 -35.23 -1.82 2.53
C SER A 24 -34.37 -3.06 2.87
N ARG A 25 -34.87 -4.28 2.66
CA ARG A 25 -34.10 -5.51 2.93
C ARG A 25 -32.93 -5.68 1.96
N LEU A 26 -33.08 -5.25 0.70
CA LEU A 26 -32.01 -5.26 -0.29
C LEU A 26 -30.87 -4.31 0.10
N TRP A 27 -31.19 -3.10 0.58
CA TRP A 27 -30.19 -2.15 1.10
C TRP A 27 -29.51 -2.66 2.39
N LEU A 28 -30.24 -3.35 3.26
CA LEU A 28 -29.67 -3.99 4.45
C LEU A 28 -28.66 -5.09 4.07
N TYR A 29 -29.01 -5.99 3.14
CA TYR A 29 -28.07 -7.02 2.68
C TYR A 29 -26.89 -6.45 1.89
N ALA A 30 -27.10 -5.38 1.11
CA ALA A 30 -26.02 -4.66 0.45
C ALA A 30 -25.06 -4.03 1.47
N GLY A 31 -25.59 -3.42 2.53
CA GLY A 31 -24.79 -2.86 3.63
C GLY A 31 -24.00 -3.93 4.40
N ILE A 32 -24.62 -5.08 4.70
CA ILE A 32 -23.94 -6.22 5.33
C ILE A 32 -22.85 -6.77 4.41
N GLY A 33 -23.14 -6.94 3.11
CA GLY A 33 -22.16 -7.41 2.13
C GLY A 33 -20.96 -6.46 2.02
N ALA A 34 -21.20 -5.16 1.96
CA ALA A 34 -20.14 -4.16 1.97
C ALA A 34 -19.31 -4.19 3.27
N ALA A 35 -19.96 -4.32 4.43
CA ALA A 35 -19.28 -4.45 5.72
C ALA A 35 -18.41 -5.71 5.80
N VAL A 36 -18.91 -6.85 5.30
CA VAL A 36 -18.13 -8.10 5.24
C VAL A 36 -16.93 -7.96 4.31
N LEU A 37 -17.10 -7.36 3.13
CA LEU A 37 -15.98 -7.11 2.22
C LEU A 37 -14.93 -6.18 2.83
N LEU A 38 -15.36 -5.14 3.56
CA LEU A 38 -14.46 -4.25 4.28
C LEU A 38 -13.68 -5.01 5.37
N LEU A 39 -14.35 -5.87 6.16
CA LEU A 39 -13.70 -6.68 7.18
C LEU A 39 -12.69 -7.68 6.59
N ILE A 40 -13.01 -8.29 5.44
CA ILE A 40 -12.07 -9.17 4.72
C ILE A 40 -10.86 -8.38 4.24
N ALA A 41 -11.06 -7.19 3.66
CA ALA A 41 -9.96 -6.35 3.20
C ALA A 41 -9.05 -5.90 4.36
N ILE A 42 -9.63 -5.51 5.51
CA ILE A 42 -8.87 -5.13 6.71
C ILE A 42 -8.08 -6.32 7.25
N SER A 43 -8.71 -7.50 7.37
CA SER A 43 -8.03 -8.69 7.90
C SER A 43 -6.91 -9.19 6.98
N ALA A 44 -7.13 -9.20 5.66
CA ALA A 44 -6.10 -9.53 4.67
C ALA A 44 -4.94 -8.52 4.69
N SER A 45 -5.24 -7.23 4.80
CA SER A 45 -4.23 -6.18 4.97
C SER A 45 -3.42 -6.41 6.25
N ALA A 46 -4.08 -6.56 7.40
CA ALA A 46 -3.42 -6.81 8.68
C ALA A 46 -2.52 -8.06 8.62
N TYR A 47 -3.00 -9.14 8.01
CA TYR A 47 -2.20 -10.35 7.80
C TYR A 47 -0.95 -10.11 6.95
N TYR A 48 -1.08 -9.34 5.86
CA TYR A 48 0.06 -8.98 5.03
C TYR A 48 1.12 -8.16 5.79
N TRP A 49 0.70 -7.24 6.64
CA TRP A 49 1.59 -6.42 7.47
C TRP A 49 2.23 -7.18 8.63
N LEU A 50 1.50 -8.11 9.26
CA LEU A 50 1.98 -8.88 10.41
C LEU A 50 2.92 -10.01 10.04
N THR A 51 2.85 -10.52 8.81
CA THR A 51 3.75 -11.57 8.37
C THR A 51 5.15 -11.01 8.11
N PRO A 52 6.21 -11.62 8.66
CA PRO A 52 7.59 -11.25 8.31
C PRO A 52 7.86 -11.39 6.81
N GLY A 53 8.78 -10.58 6.31
CA GLY A 53 9.30 -10.69 4.95
C GLY A 53 10.36 -11.77 4.79
N PRO A 54 10.51 -12.30 3.56
CA PRO A 54 11.44 -13.38 3.28
C PRO A 54 12.90 -12.98 3.53
N TYR A 55 13.22 -11.68 3.48
CA TYR A 55 14.57 -11.17 3.64
C TYR A 55 14.72 -10.23 4.85
N ASP A 56 13.79 -10.26 5.81
CA ASP A 56 13.78 -9.33 6.96
C ASP A 56 15.11 -9.39 7.71
N LYS A 57 15.56 -10.59 8.11
CA LYS A 57 16.83 -10.77 8.83
C LYS A 57 18.06 -10.39 8.01
N PHE A 58 18.01 -10.56 6.69
CA PHE A 58 19.12 -10.15 5.82
C PHE A 58 19.19 -8.62 5.74
N ALA A 59 18.06 -7.95 5.50
CA ALA A 59 17.96 -6.50 5.44
C ALA A 59 18.30 -5.82 6.78
N GLU A 60 17.80 -6.34 7.91
CA GLU A 60 18.18 -5.91 9.26
C GLU A 60 19.70 -6.05 9.50
N CYS A 61 20.31 -7.14 9.01
CA CYS A 61 21.75 -7.30 9.09
C CYS A 61 22.49 -6.23 8.27
N LEU A 62 22.05 -5.95 7.04
CA LEU A 62 22.63 -4.90 6.20
C LEU A 62 22.61 -3.54 6.91
N GLU A 63 21.45 -3.17 7.48
CA GLU A 63 21.28 -1.96 8.29
C GLU A 63 22.26 -1.94 9.48
N SER A 64 22.33 -3.04 10.24
CA SER A 64 23.25 -3.15 11.39
C SER A 64 24.74 -3.04 11.02
N LYS A 65 25.09 -3.33 9.76
CA LYS A 65 26.45 -3.19 9.20
C LYS A 65 26.70 -1.81 8.60
N GLY A 66 25.73 -0.91 8.66
CA GLY A 66 25.82 0.44 8.09
C GLY A 66 25.86 0.43 6.56
N ALA A 67 25.18 -0.53 5.93
CA ALA A 67 25.00 -0.53 4.48
C ALA A 67 23.87 0.43 4.11
N VAL A 68 24.23 1.55 3.48
CA VAL A 68 23.28 2.61 3.11
C VAL A 68 23.08 2.64 1.60
N MET A 69 21.83 2.71 1.15
CA MET A 69 21.45 2.82 -0.25
C MET A 69 20.97 4.22 -0.59
N TYR A 70 21.60 4.86 -1.57
CA TYR A 70 21.16 6.14 -2.13
C TYR A 70 20.57 5.93 -3.51
N GLY A 71 19.40 6.51 -3.76
CA GLY A 71 18.77 6.38 -5.08
C GLY A 71 17.61 7.31 -5.32
N ALA A 72 16.82 7.00 -6.33
CA ALA A 72 15.69 7.84 -6.73
C ALA A 72 14.46 6.98 -7.03
N MET A 73 13.61 6.76 -6.03
CA MET A 73 12.41 5.92 -6.18
C MET A 73 11.42 6.48 -7.20
N GLY A 74 11.37 7.80 -7.38
CA GLY A 74 10.39 8.45 -8.24
C GLY A 74 10.56 8.20 -9.74
N TRP A 75 11.79 7.93 -10.21
CA TRP A 75 12.08 7.88 -11.64
C TRP A 75 13.15 6.87 -12.06
N CYS A 76 13.97 6.35 -11.14
CA CYS A 76 15.04 5.40 -11.51
C CYS A 76 14.55 3.95 -11.42
N GLU A 77 14.44 3.30 -12.58
CA GLU A 77 14.04 1.89 -12.70
C GLU A 77 14.98 0.94 -11.96
N TYR A 78 16.28 1.22 -11.91
CA TYR A 78 17.26 0.40 -11.21
C TYR A 78 17.12 0.50 -9.68
N THR A 79 16.78 1.70 -9.18
CA THR A 79 16.50 1.90 -7.75
C THR A 79 15.23 1.14 -7.37
N GLN A 80 14.18 1.25 -8.18
CA GLN A 80 12.94 0.49 -8.00
C GLN A 80 13.18 -1.03 -8.09
N GLY A 81 14.04 -1.47 -9.01
CA GLY A 81 14.46 -2.85 -9.17
C GLY A 81 15.17 -3.39 -7.93
N GLN A 82 16.16 -2.66 -7.40
CA GLN A 82 16.82 -3.02 -6.14
C GLN A 82 15.83 -3.15 -4.99
N LYS A 83 14.90 -2.19 -4.85
CA LYS A 83 13.83 -2.27 -3.85
C LYS A 83 12.92 -3.49 -4.05
N ALA A 84 12.57 -3.80 -5.29
CA ALA A 84 11.73 -4.93 -5.63
C ALA A 84 12.38 -6.27 -5.24
N MET A 85 13.71 -6.40 -5.35
CA MET A 85 14.43 -7.59 -4.88
C MET A 85 14.16 -7.88 -3.40
N PHE A 86 14.12 -6.85 -2.55
CA PHE A 86 13.83 -6.99 -1.12
C PHE A 86 12.33 -7.14 -0.81
N GLY A 87 11.45 -6.69 -1.71
CA GLY A 87 10.01 -6.69 -1.48
C GLY A 87 9.64 -5.94 -0.19
N LYS A 88 8.81 -6.55 0.66
CA LYS A 88 8.42 -5.92 1.94
C LYS A 88 9.54 -5.83 2.97
N SER A 89 10.64 -6.56 2.79
CA SER A 89 11.82 -6.47 3.65
C SER A 89 12.63 -5.20 3.39
N PHE A 90 12.33 -4.45 2.32
CA PHE A 90 12.95 -3.15 2.05
C PHE A 90 12.72 -2.13 3.18
N LYS A 91 11.70 -2.34 4.02
CA LYS A 91 11.42 -1.49 5.19
C LYS A 91 12.58 -1.39 6.19
N PHE A 92 13.55 -2.31 6.13
CA PHE A 92 14.76 -2.32 6.95
C PHE A 92 16.00 -1.82 6.22
N ILE A 93 15.90 -1.52 4.92
CA ILE A 93 17.05 -0.96 4.19
C ILE A 93 17.17 0.50 4.56
N ASP A 94 18.35 0.88 5.04
CA ASP A 94 18.72 2.28 5.21
C ASP A 94 18.81 2.95 3.84
N TYR A 95 17.75 3.65 3.46
CA TYR A 95 17.58 4.26 2.15
C TYR A 95 17.43 5.77 2.28
N HIS A 96 18.20 6.49 1.48
CA HIS A 96 18.13 7.93 1.34
C HIS A 96 17.92 8.33 -0.12
N GLU A 97 17.29 9.49 -0.33
CA GLU A 97 17.23 10.06 -1.67
C GLU A 97 18.62 10.47 -2.14
N PHE A 98 18.86 10.40 -3.44
CA PHE A 98 20.16 10.71 -4.05
C PHE A 98 20.63 12.14 -3.77
N THR A 99 19.72 13.05 -3.42
CA THR A 99 20.02 14.43 -3.02
C THR A 99 20.64 14.53 -1.63
N GLU A 100 20.52 13.49 -0.81
CA GLU A 100 21.13 13.37 0.52
C GLU A 100 22.48 12.65 0.45
N TYR A 101 23.01 12.39 -0.75
CA TYR A 101 24.29 11.69 -0.92
C TYR A 101 25.43 12.49 -0.28
N PRO A 102 26.29 11.88 0.55
CA PRO A 102 27.26 12.63 1.34
C PRO A 102 28.40 13.17 0.47
N GLU A 103 28.71 14.47 0.62
CA GLU A 103 29.69 15.18 -0.19
C GLU A 103 31.11 14.59 -0.09
N GLU A 104 31.46 13.93 1.02
CA GLU A 104 32.77 13.30 1.21
C GLU A 104 33.02 12.14 0.23
N TYR A 105 31.97 11.59 -0.39
CA TYR A 105 32.06 10.58 -1.44
C TYR A 105 31.93 11.16 -2.85
N GLY A 106 31.94 12.49 -2.97
CA GLY A 106 31.81 13.23 -4.22
C GLY A 106 30.38 13.28 -4.74
N GLU A 107 30.24 13.45 -6.06
CA GLU A 107 28.92 13.48 -6.70
C GLU A 107 28.44 12.06 -7.04
N ILE A 108 27.15 11.82 -6.82
CA ILE A 108 26.52 10.57 -7.22
C ILE A 108 26.42 10.48 -8.75
N LYS A 109 27.03 9.44 -9.33
CA LYS A 109 27.06 9.25 -10.79
C LYS A 109 25.92 8.37 -11.30
N LYS A 110 25.53 7.37 -10.51
CA LYS A 110 24.51 6.37 -10.87
C LYS A 110 23.66 6.03 -9.66
N THR A 111 22.41 5.64 -9.91
CA THR A 111 21.50 5.16 -8.87
C THR A 111 21.01 3.75 -9.21
N PRO A 112 20.82 2.86 -8.21
CA PRO A 112 21.19 3.07 -6.82
C PRO A 112 22.71 3.07 -6.64
N THR A 113 23.18 3.68 -5.56
CA THR A 113 24.58 3.60 -5.10
C THR A 113 24.58 3.20 -3.64
N TRP A 114 25.43 2.26 -3.28
CA TRP A 114 25.58 1.76 -1.92
C TRP A 114 26.86 2.30 -1.28
N ILE A 115 26.76 2.71 -0.02
CA ILE A 115 27.93 2.98 0.83
C ILE A 115 27.99 1.88 1.87
N ILE A 116 29.06 1.08 1.82
CA ILE A 116 29.25 -0.07 2.71
C ILE A 116 30.69 -0.06 3.21
N GLY A 117 30.87 0.06 4.53
CA GLY A 117 32.21 0.11 5.13
C GLY A 117 33.09 1.25 4.58
N GLY A 118 32.48 2.42 4.32
CA GLY A 118 33.16 3.59 3.78
C GLY A 118 33.58 3.48 2.30
N LYS A 119 33.05 2.50 1.57
CA LYS A 119 33.31 2.31 0.14
C LYS A 119 32.02 2.45 -0.66
N VAL A 120 32.16 3.02 -1.85
CA VAL A 120 31.07 3.29 -2.79
C VAL A 120 30.93 2.13 -3.79
N TYR A 121 29.70 1.66 -3.97
CA TYR A 121 29.34 0.61 -4.93
C TYR A 121 28.16 1.09 -5.78
N GLU A 122 28.44 1.45 -7.03
CA GLU A 122 27.44 1.95 -7.98
C GLU A 122 26.59 0.80 -8.58
N ASN A 123 25.39 1.16 -9.04
CA ASN A 123 24.40 0.28 -9.66
C ASN A 123 23.74 -0.70 -8.68
N THR A 124 22.75 -1.43 -9.18
CA THR A 124 22.08 -2.51 -8.46
C THR A 124 23.10 -3.58 -8.03
N GLN A 125 23.06 -3.96 -6.76
CA GLN A 125 23.87 -5.01 -6.17
C GLN A 125 23.02 -6.27 -6.01
N SER A 126 23.60 -7.41 -6.39
CA SER A 126 23.00 -8.72 -6.10
C SER A 126 22.97 -8.98 -4.59
N PHE A 127 22.11 -9.91 -4.16
CA PHE A 127 22.09 -10.34 -2.76
C PHE A 127 23.41 -11.01 -2.36
N GLU A 128 24.03 -11.75 -3.27
CA GLU A 128 25.32 -12.39 -3.09
C GLU A 128 26.43 -11.34 -2.89
N ASP A 129 26.42 -10.26 -3.68
CA ASP A 129 27.37 -9.16 -3.51
C ASP A 129 27.16 -8.44 -2.18
N LEU A 130 25.91 -8.07 -1.86
CA LEU A 130 25.59 -7.42 -0.58
C LEU A 130 26.00 -8.30 0.61
N SER A 131 25.73 -9.60 0.54
CA SER A 131 26.16 -10.61 1.53
C SER A 131 27.68 -10.65 1.67
N ARG A 132 28.41 -10.74 0.56
CA ARG A 132 29.88 -10.75 0.55
C ARG A 132 30.48 -9.46 1.11
N LEU A 133 29.90 -8.31 0.78
CA LEU A 133 30.40 -6.99 1.18
C LEU A 133 30.18 -6.70 2.67
N THR A 134 29.11 -7.25 3.26
CA THR A 134 28.72 -6.99 4.67
C THR A 134 29.01 -8.15 5.62
N GLY A 135 29.23 -9.35 5.08
CA GLY A 135 29.28 -10.60 5.84
C GLY A 135 27.90 -11.08 6.34
N CYS A 136 26.80 -10.46 5.87
CA CYS A 136 25.45 -10.86 6.24
C CYS A 136 25.02 -12.13 5.49
N PRO A 137 24.54 -13.19 6.15
CA PRO A 137 24.15 -14.42 5.47
C PRO A 137 22.86 -14.25 4.67
N LEU A 138 22.85 -14.77 3.44
CA LEU A 138 21.61 -15.05 2.71
C LEU A 138 20.95 -16.27 3.34
N GLN A 139 19.68 -16.15 3.72
CA GLN A 139 18.91 -17.21 4.37
C GLN A 139 18.23 -18.12 3.36
#